data_AF-A0A058ZGH8-F1
#
_entry.id   AF-A0A058ZGH8-F1
#
_cell.length_a   1.000
_cell.length_b   1.000
_cell.length_c   1.000
_cell.angle_alpha   90.00
_cell.angle_beta   90.00
_cell.angle_gamma   90.00
#
_symmetry.space_group_name_H-M   'P 1'
#
loop_
_entity.id
_entity.type
_entity.pdbx_description
1 polymer ?
#
loop_
_entity_poly.entity_id
_entity_poly.type
_entity_poly.pdbx_seq_one_letter_code
_entity_poly.pdbx_strand_id
1 'polypeptide(L)'
;MDTVEVSNLHRQFLFRERDVGRPKAEVAAQVARARFPQATVESVCADLTQLPRSFFHRFQLILSGLDSIEARRWVNITLHRMVDMLPGGGADPATAIPLIDCGSEGLSGQVRIIIPGFTSCIECQAGLYPNDETAEAPLCTLAGRPRTAGHCIAWAVQVDWPARGPGVEIQPENEAHISWLAQSAAARAQEFGIPGVGRASVVATLRQATPAVVSTNALIAGIGVGEALKLATGLARPLDDYMSFHGEIGVYSGTFRMMRLPGCAICSRFELREAPAS
;
A
#
# COMPACT_ATOMS: atom_id res chain seq x y z
N MET A 1 2.17 14.00 -6.86
CA MET A 1 2.77 13.86 -5.51
C MET A 1 1.84 14.45 -4.48
N ASP A 2 1.73 13.79 -3.34
CA ASP A 2 0.71 14.11 -2.33
C ASP A 2 0.89 15.48 -1.66
N THR A 3 -0.20 16.24 -1.66
CA THR A 3 -0.33 17.50 -0.91
C THR A 3 -1.30 17.30 0.25
N VAL A 4 -1.20 18.16 1.27
CA VAL A 4 -2.11 18.13 2.41
C VAL A 4 -3.52 18.51 1.97
N GLU A 5 -4.49 17.64 2.23
CA GLU A 5 -5.89 17.91 1.99
C GLU A 5 -6.67 18.06 3.31
N VAL A 6 -7.79 18.79 3.27
CA VAL A 6 -8.73 18.88 4.40
C VAL A 6 -9.18 17.48 4.86
N SER A 7 -9.36 16.57 3.90
CA SER A 7 -9.73 15.17 4.13
C SER A 7 -8.72 14.41 5.01
N ASN A 8 -7.48 14.91 5.13
CA ASN A 8 -6.40 14.25 5.88
C ASN A 8 -6.39 14.63 7.37
N LEU A 9 -6.91 15.81 7.71
CA LEU A 9 -6.70 16.44 9.03
C LEU A 9 -7.28 15.65 10.20
N HIS A 10 -8.32 14.83 9.97
CA HIS A 10 -8.93 14.00 11.01
C HIS A 10 -8.04 12.82 11.45
N ARG A 11 -7.04 12.43 10.65
CA ARG A 11 -6.18 11.27 10.93
C ARG A 11 -4.68 11.51 10.83
N GLN A 12 -4.24 12.51 10.07
CA GLN A 12 -2.83 12.84 9.90
C GLN A 12 -2.47 14.04 10.77
N PHE A 13 -2.24 13.77 12.06
CA PHE A 13 -2.05 14.77 13.12
C PHE A 13 -0.80 15.66 12.97
N LEU A 14 0.07 15.41 11.99
CA LEU A 14 1.17 16.32 11.65
C LEU A 14 0.70 17.57 10.92
N PHE A 15 -0.48 17.52 10.29
CA PHE A 15 -0.97 18.59 9.42
C PHE A 15 -2.01 19.46 10.14
N ARG A 16 -2.09 20.73 9.75
CA ARG A 16 -3.09 21.70 10.20
C ARG A 16 -3.79 22.33 9.00
N GLU A 17 -4.90 23.04 9.24
CA GLU A 17 -5.64 23.74 8.18
C GLU A 17 -4.75 24.70 7.37
N ARG A 18 -3.81 25.39 8.03
CA ARG A 18 -2.83 26.27 7.38
C ARG A 18 -1.87 25.56 6.43
N ASP A 19 -1.78 24.23 6.52
CA ASP A 19 -0.86 23.43 5.71
C ASP A 19 -1.51 22.88 4.44
N VAL A 20 -2.84 23.06 4.26
CA VAL A 20 -3.58 22.57 3.10
C VAL A 20 -2.98 23.11 1.79
N GLY A 21 -2.78 22.21 0.82
CA GLY A 21 -2.14 22.47 -0.47
C GLY A 21 -0.62 22.38 -0.46
N ARG A 22 0.04 22.30 0.72
CA ARG A 22 1.50 22.13 0.80
C ARG A 22 1.90 20.66 0.63
N PRO A 23 3.13 20.35 0.17
CA PRO A 23 3.61 18.98 0.08
C PRO A 23 3.67 18.28 1.45
N LYS A 24 3.08 17.09 1.57
CA LYS A 24 3.03 16.34 2.85
C LYS A 24 4.42 16.10 3.45
N ALA A 25 5.38 15.71 2.61
CA ALA A 25 6.74 15.39 3.03
C ALA A 25 7.46 16.58 3.67
N GLU A 26 7.31 17.78 3.09
CA GLU A 26 7.92 18.99 3.60
C GLU A 26 7.34 19.40 4.95
N VAL A 27 6.01 19.42 5.06
CA VAL A 27 5.32 19.77 6.31
C VAL A 27 5.67 18.77 7.41
N ALA A 28 5.67 17.47 7.11
CA ALA A 28 6.03 16.42 8.05
C ALA A 28 7.47 16.58 8.57
N ALA A 29 8.44 16.85 7.68
CA ALA A 29 9.81 17.10 8.07
C ALA A 29 9.96 18.39 8.90
N GLN A 30 9.21 19.44 8.56
CA GLN A 30 9.21 20.70 9.31
C GLN A 30 8.72 20.49 10.75
N VAL A 31 7.63 19.73 10.93
CA VAL A 31 7.10 19.38 12.25
C VAL A 31 8.07 18.50 13.03
N ALA A 32 8.69 17.51 12.37
CA ALA A 32 9.67 16.63 13.00
C ALA A 32 10.90 17.39 13.50
N ARG A 33 11.48 18.29 12.68
CA ARG A 33 12.63 19.13 13.07
C ARG A 33 12.29 20.08 14.22
N ALA A 34 11.10 20.66 14.22
CA ALA A 34 10.64 21.54 15.29
C ALA A 34 10.48 20.78 16.62
N ARG A 35 10.02 19.52 16.56
CA ARG A 35 9.78 18.69 17.75
C ARG A 35 11.04 17.98 18.26
N PHE A 36 11.94 17.62 17.36
CA PHE A 36 13.18 16.89 17.66
C PHE A 36 14.38 17.61 17.03
N PRO A 37 14.85 18.73 17.63
CA PRO A 37 15.91 19.55 17.05
C PRO A 37 17.25 18.82 16.82
N GLN A 38 17.49 17.75 17.57
CA GLN A 38 18.67 16.88 17.44
C GLN A 38 18.60 15.91 16.25
N ALA A 39 17.42 15.71 15.66
CA ALA A 39 17.24 14.81 14.54
C ALA A 39 17.51 15.53 13.22
N THR A 40 18.32 14.92 12.35
CA THR A 40 18.46 15.37 10.96
C THR A 40 17.38 14.69 10.13
N VAL A 41 16.41 15.47 9.69
CA VAL A 41 15.29 14.99 8.85
C VAL A 41 15.41 15.65 7.49
N GLU A 42 15.43 14.87 6.41
CA GLU A 42 15.38 15.35 5.02
C GLU A 42 14.04 14.94 4.41
N SER A 43 13.37 15.87 3.71
CA SER A 43 12.13 15.60 2.98
C SER A 43 12.43 15.50 1.49
N VAL A 44 11.86 14.50 0.83
CA VAL A 44 11.92 14.33 -0.63
C VAL A 44 10.49 14.36 -1.17
N CYS A 45 10.16 15.38 -1.95
CA CYS A 45 8.88 15.46 -2.66
C CYS A 45 9.10 15.01 -4.12
N ALA A 46 9.15 13.70 -4.32
CA ALA A 46 9.32 13.10 -5.64
C ALA A 46 8.55 11.78 -5.71
N ASP A 47 8.15 11.41 -6.93
CA ASP A 47 7.61 10.09 -7.19
C ASP A 47 8.69 9.05 -6.87
N LEU A 48 8.38 8.17 -5.91
CA LEU A 48 9.27 7.11 -5.46
C LEU A 48 9.75 6.25 -6.63
N THR A 49 8.87 6.01 -7.62
CA THR A 49 9.15 5.14 -8.77
C THR A 49 10.16 5.75 -9.76
N GLN A 50 10.40 7.05 -9.65
CA GLN A 50 11.33 7.81 -10.49
C GLN A 50 12.68 8.04 -9.79
N LEU A 51 12.82 7.63 -8.52
CA LEU A 51 14.08 7.80 -7.79
C LEU A 51 15.12 6.77 -8.27
N PRO A 52 16.37 7.20 -8.51
CA PRO A 52 17.42 6.29 -8.96
C PRO A 52 17.84 5.35 -7.84
N ARG A 53 18.38 4.17 -8.18
CA ARG A 53 18.89 3.21 -7.18
C ARG A 53 19.94 3.79 -6.24
N SER A 54 20.76 4.74 -6.74
CA SER A 54 21.74 5.47 -5.93
C SER A 54 21.13 6.24 -4.76
N PHE A 55 19.86 6.63 -4.86
CA PHE A 55 19.13 7.21 -3.74
C PHE A 55 18.98 6.20 -2.60
N PHE A 56 18.55 4.97 -2.93
CA PHE A 56 18.30 3.92 -1.95
C PHE A 56 19.57 3.40 -1.30
N HIS A 57 20.71 3.39 -2.00
CA HIS A 57 22.01 2.98 -1.44
C HIS A 57 22.48 3.83 -0.25
N ARG A 58 21.89 5.01 -0.02
CA ARG A 58 22.21 5.87 1.12
C ARG A 58 21.64 5.34 2.45
N PHE A 59 20.68 4.43 2.42
CA PHE A 59 19.95 3.98 3.60
C PHE A 59 20.40 2.59 4.06
N GLN A 60 20.42 2.38 5.38
CA GLN A 60 20.72 1.09 6.00
C GLN A 60 19.46 0.29 6.31
N LEU A 61 18.29 0.94 6.35
CA LEU A 61 16.98 0.35 6.60
C LEU A 61 15.90 1.27 6.01
N ILE A 62 14.80 0.69 5.54
CA ILE A 62 13.66 1.41 4.98
C ILE A 62 12.38 1.04 5.72
N LEU A 63 11.63 2.05 6.17
CA LEU A 63 10.26 1.92 6.66
C LEU A 63 9.29 2.33 5.54
N SER A 64 8.36 1.45 5.18
CA SER A 64 7.32 1.71 4.19
C SER A 64 5.96 1.86 4.87
N GLY A 65 5.27 2.96 4.58
CA GLY A 65 3.86 3.20 4.91
C GLY A 65 3.07 3.59 3.67
N LEU A 66 3.35 2.92 2.54
CA LEU A 66 2.74 3.17 1.24
C LEU A 66 1.26 2.75 1.26
N ASP A 67 0.45 3.34 0.39
CA ASP A 67 -0.98 3.02 0.28
C ASP A 67 -1.26 2.04 -0.87
N SER A 68 -0.52 2.11 -1.98
CA SER A 68 -0.72 1.23 -3.13
C SER A 68 0.11 -0.06 -3.09
N ILE A 69 -0.43 -1.13 -3.69
CA ILE A 69 0.30 -2.39 -3.89
C ILE A 69 1.42 -2.19 -4.93
N GLU A 70 1.16 -1.39 -5.97
CA GLU A 70 2.13 -1.10 -7.03
C GLU A 70 3.40 -0.45 -6.49
N ALA A 71 3.27 0.58 -5.64
CA ALA A 71 4.42 1.23 -5.04
C ALA A 71 5.21 0.26 -4.14
N ARG A 72 4.52 -0.59 -3.36
CA ARG A 72 5.17 -1.62 -2.54
C ARG A 72 5.94 -2.63 -3.38
N ARG A 73 5.35 -3.12 -4.48
CA ARG A 73 6.02 -4.03 -5.43
C ARG A 73 7.23 -3.35 -6.07
N TRP A 74 7.11 -2.09 -6.46
CA TRP A 74 8.21 -1.34 -7.05
C TRP A 74 9.40 -1.20 -6.09
N VAL A 75 9.15 -0.86 -4.82
CA VAL A 75 10.22 -0.82 -3.79
C VAL A 75 10.83 -2.20 -3.62
N ASN A 76 10.00 -3.23 -3.51
CA ASN A 76 10.47 -4.60 -3.36
C ASN A 76 11.42 -5.02 -4.49
N ILE A 77 11.03 -4.79 -5.75
CA ILE A 77 11.83 -5.06 -6.93
C ILE A 77 13.14 -4.27 -6.89
N THR A 78 13.07 -2.98 -6.55
CA THR A 78 14.23 -2.10 -6.51
C THR A 78 15.26 -2.59 -5.50
N LEU A 79 14.85 -2.91 -4.27
CA LEU A 79 15.76 -3.38 -3.23
C LEU A 79 16.37 -4.74 -3.57
N HIS A 80 15.59 -5.69 -4.13
CA HIS A 80 16.13 -6.98 -4.58
C HIS A 80 17.11 -6.82 -5.76
N ARG A 81 16.94 -5.80 -6.60
CA ARG A 81 17.88 -5.52 -7.71
C ARG A 81 19.19 -4.88 -7.26
N MET A 82 19.24 -4.34 -6.05
CA MET A 82 20.43 -3.71 -5.47
C MET A 82 21.31 -4.69 -4.69
N VAL A 83 20.83 -5.92 -4.46
CA VAL A 83 21.59 -6.93 -3.72
C VAL A 83 22.59 -7.62 -4.64
N ASP A 84 23.84 -7.59 -4.20
CA ASP A 84 24.94 -8.28 -4.86
C ASP A 84 24.90 -9.78 -4.56
N MET A 85 25.47 -10.55 -5.48
CA MET A 85 25.60 -12.00 -5.32
C MET A 85 26.95 -12.33 -4.69
N LEU A 86 26.97 -13.22 -3.71
CA LEU A 86 28.22 -13.77 -3.21
C LEU A 86 28.90 -14.66 -4.28
N PRO A 87 30.23 -14.80 -4.28
CA PRO A 87 30.96 -15.63 -5.26
C PRO A 87 30.50 -17.10 -5.33
N GLY A 88 29.95 -17.64 -4.23
CA GLY A 88 29.40 -19.00 -4.14
C GLY A 88 27.89 -19.10 -4.41
N GLY A 89 27.25 -18.02 -4.86
CA GLY A 89 25.80 -17.91 -4.91
C GLY A 89 25.18 -17.42 -3.60
N GLY A 90 23.92 -17.00 -3.66
CA GLY A 90 23.24 -16.35 -2.54
C GLY A 90 23.39 -14.82 -2.52
N ALA A 91 22.53 -14.18 -1.75
CA ALA A 91 22.54 -12.74 -1.52
C ALA A 91 23.68 -12.33 -0.58
N ASP A 92 24.38 -11.25 -0.89
CA ASP A 92 25.32 -10.61 0.02
C ASP A 92 24.54 -9.82 1.10
N PRO A 93 24.60 -10.20 2.38
CA PRO A 93 23.90 -9.50 3.45
C PRO A 93 24.38 -8.05 3.62
N ALA A 94 25.60 -7.71 3.23
CA ALA A 94 26.14 -6.35 3.35
C ALA A 94 25.46 -5.35 2.40
N THR A 95 24.84 -5.84 1.32
CA THR A 95 24.15 -5.01 0.31
C THR A 95 22.63 -5.12 0.39
N ALA A 96 22.13 -6.04 1.21
CA ALA A 96 20.70 -6.24 1.45
C ALA A 96 20.16 -5.19 2.43
N ILE A 97 19.48 -4.17 1.90
CA ILE A 97 18.79 -3.16 2.72
C ILE A 97 17.47 -3.75 3.24
N PRO A 98 17.28 -3.89 4.56
CA PRO A 98 16.02 -4.37 5.13
C PRO A 98 14.88 -3.38 4.88
N LEU A 99 13.73 -3.92 4.52
CA LEU A 99 12.47 -3.21 4.35
C LEU A 99 11.47 -3.68 5.40
N ILE A 100 10.92 -2.73 6.15
CA ILE A 100 9.79 -2.97 7.05
C ILE A 100 8.57 -2.33 6.41
N ASP A 101 7.66 -3.15 5.88
CA ASP A 101 6.43 -2.68 5.24
C ASP A 101 5.27 -2.72 6.23
N CYS A 102 4.62 -1.58 6.39
CA CYS A 102 3.48 -1.37 7.26
C CYS A 102 2.24 -1.07 6.41
N GLY A 103 1.14 -1.77 6.70
CA GLY A 103 -0.16 -1.55 6.07
C GLY A 103 -1.28 -1.53 7.09
N SER A 104 -2.33 -0.78 6.80
CA SER A 104 -3.49 -0.64 7.68
C SER A 104 -4.74 -0.36 6.85
N GLU A 105 -5.83 -1.01 7.21
CA GLU A 105 -7.15 -0.83 6.61
C GLU A 105 -8.21 -1.02 7.71
N GLY A 106 -8.95 0.04 8.01
CA GLY A 106 -9.96 0.06 9.06
C GLY A 106 -9.38 -0.32 10.42
N LEU A 107 -9.87 -1.44 10.95
CA LEU A 107 -9.43 -2.04 12.21
C LEU A 107 -8.47 -3.21 12.01
N SER A 108 -7.94 -3.38 10.80
CA SER A 108 -6.95 -4.40 10.46
C SER A 108 -5.63 -3.75 10.03
N GLY A 109 -4.53 -4.48 10.21
CA GLY A 109 -3.23 -4.02 9.74
C GLY A 109 -2.17 -5.11 9.77
N GLN A 110 -1.00 -4.78 9.25
CA GLN A 110 0.09 -5.71 9.12
C GLN A 110 1.45 -5.03 9.18
N VAL A 111 2.45 -5.78 9.65
CA VAL A 111 3.87 -5.43 9.58
C VAL A 111 4.62 -6.60 8.95
N ARG A 112 5.46 -6.30 7.95
CA ARG A 112 6.28 -7.27 7.23
C ARG A 112 7.74 -6.89 7.34
N ILE A 113 8.61 -7.86 7.63
CA ILE A 113 10.06 -7.69 7.58
C ILE A 113 10.62 -8.43 6.38
N ILE A 114 11.11 -7.65 5.41
CA ILE A 114 11.66 -8.13 4.16
C ILE A 114 13.16 -7.85 4.16
N ILE A 115 13.96 -8.89 4.20
CA ILE A 115 15.41 -8.84 4.01
C ILE A 115 15.69 -9.48 2.64
N PRO A 116 15.99 -8.68 1.60
CA PRO A 116 16.09 -9.18 0.24
C PRO A 116 17.07 -10.36 0.10
N GLY A 117 16.57 -11.49 -0.41
CA GLY A 117 17.34 -12.72 -0.55
C GLY A 117 17.34 -13.65 0.67
N PHE A 118 16.79 -13.23 1.81
CA PHE A 118 16.77 -13.99 3.06
C PHE A 118 15.35 -14.33 3.53
N THR A 119 14.44 -13.37 3.58
CA THR A 119 13.02 -13.59 3.97
C THR A 119 12.09 -13.59 2.75
N SER A 120 10.81 -13.90 2.95
CA SER A 120 9.79 -13.78 1.90
C SER A 120 9.61 -12.32 1.49
N CYS A 121 9.51 -12.08 0.18
CA CYS A 121 9.32 -10.74 -0.38
C CYS A 121 7.84 -10.43 -0.61
N ILE A 122 7.52 -9.21 -1.06
CA ILE A 122 6.14 -8.81 -1.38
C ILE A 122 5.48 -9.77 -2.37
N GLU A 123 6.18 -10.21 -3.42
CA GLU A 123 5.66 -11.13 -4.42
C GLU A 123 5.46 -12.56 -3.88
N CYS A 124 6.25 -12.99 -2.90
CA CYS A 124 6.00 -14.26 -2.22
C CYS A 124 4.65 -14.24 -1.46
N GLN A 125 4.25 -13.05 -1.02
CA GLN A 125 3.07 -12.82 -0.21
C GLN A 125 1.91 -12.22 -1.03
N ALA A 126 2.01 -12.22 -2.37
CA ALA A 126 1.05 -11.53 -3.22
C ALA A 126 -0.39 -12.04 -3.06
N GLY A 127 -0.57 -13.33 -2.78
CA GLY A 127 -1.88 -13.94 -2.54
C GLY A 127 -2.56 -13.54 -1.22
N LEU A 128 -1.88 -12.77 -0.36
CA LEU A 128 -2.48 -12.21 0.87
C LEU A 128 -3.18 -10.87 0.62
N TYR A 129 -2.92 -10.22 -0.52
CA TYR A 129 -3.67 -9.03 -0.86
C TYR A 129 -5.09 -9.43 -1.25
N PRO A 130 -6.12 -8.69 -0.79
CA PRO A 130 -7.49 -8.97 -1.19
C PRO A 130 -7.60 -8.82 -2.71
N ASN A 131 -8.30 -9.76 -3.34
CA ASN A 131 -8.70 -9.59 -4.74
C ASN A 131 -9.75 -8.47 -4.75
N ASP A 132 -9.52 -7.42 -5.53
CA ASP A 132 -10.50 -6.34 -5.69
C ASP A 132 -11.62 -6.85 -6.61
N GLU A 133 -12.60 -7.56 -6.02
CA GLU A 133 -13.77 -8.08 -6.73
C GLU A 133 -14.54 -6.98 -7.48
N THR A 134 -14.40 -5.72 -7.06
CA THR A 134 -15.03 -4.58 -7.71
C THR A 134 -14.24 -4.02 -8.90
N ALA A 135 -12.91 -4.07 -8.87
CA ALA A 135 -12.07 -3.69 -10.01
C ALA A 135 -11.94 -4.79 -11.08
N GLU A 136 -12.06 -6.06 -10.69
CA GLU A 136 -11.84 -7.22 -11.56
C GLU A 136 -13.12 -7.92 -12.04
N ALA A 137 -14.30 -7.36 -11.78
CA ALA A 137 -15.56 -7.94 -12.23
C ALA A 137 -15.57 -8.12 -13.77
N PRO A 138 -15.74 -9.35 -14.30
CA PRO A 138 -15.69 -9.58 -15.74
C PRO A 138 -16.72 -8.74 -16.50
N LEU A 139 -16.37 -8.26 -17.69
CA LEU A 139 -17.28 -7.47 -18.54
C LEU A 139 -18.63 -8.16 -18.77
N CYS A 140 -18.67 -9.50 -18.88
CA CYS A 140 -19.92 -10.26 -19.00
C CYS A 140 -20.82 -10.13 -17.76
N THR A 141 -20.24 -9.98 -16.57
CA THR A 141 -20.95 -9.75 -15.32
C THR A 141 -21.47 -8.32 -15.26
N LEU A 142 -20.63 -7.32 -15.58
CA LEU A 142 -21.01 -5.91 -15.59
C LEU A 142 -22.13 -5.63 -16.62
N ALA A 143 -21.97 -6.14 -17.84
CA ALA A 143 -22.91 -5.91 -18.93
C ALA A 143 -24.19 -6.77 -18.83
N GLY A 144 -24.08 -8.00 -18.30
CA GLY A 144 -25.18 -8.96 -18.34
C GLY A 144 -25.92 -9.17 -17.02
N ARG A 145 -25.19 -9.36 -15.91
CA ARG A 145 -25.76 -9.80 -14.63
C ARG A 145 -25.02 -9.19 -13.43
N PRO A 146 -25.16 -7.89 -13.17
CA PRO A 146 -24.67 -7.29 -11.93
C PRO A 146 -25.36 -7.93 -10.72
N ARG A 147 -24.67 -7.98 -9.58
CA ARG A 147 -25.13 -8.66 -8.35
C ARG A 147 -24.96 -7.81 -7.11
N THR A 148 -24.01 -6.88 -7.13
CA THR A 148 -23.65 -6.02 -6.01
C THR A 148 -23.71 -4.56 -6.43
N ALA A 149 -23.82 -3.66 -5.45
CA ALA A 149 -23.69 -2.21 -5.68
C ALA A 149 -22.37 -1.87 -6.41
N GLY A 150 -21.28 -2.56 -6.05
CA GLY A 150 -19.98 -2.42 -6.71
C GLY A 150 -20.02 -2.74 -8.20
N HIS A 151 -20.73 -3.80 -8.63
CA HIS A 151 -20.88 -4.11 -10.05
C HIS A 151 -21.64 -3.00 -10.82
N CYS A 152 -22.66 -2.39 -10.22
CA CYS A 152 -23.39 -1.28 -10.83
C CYS A 152 -22.51 -0.03 -11.01
N ILE A 153 -21.67 0.27 -10.00
CA ILE A 153 -20.74 1.39 -10.05
C ILE A 153 -19.62 1.12 -11.07
N ALA A 154 -19.04 -0.08 -11.05
CA ALA A 154 -18.02 -0.50 -12.02
C ALA A 154 -18.57 -0.46 -13.47
N TRP A 155 -19.83 -0.86 -13.69
CA TRP A 155 -20.48 -0.71 -14.99
C TRP A 155 -20.63 0.76 -15.40
N ALA A 156 -21.07 1.64 -14.49
CA ALA A 156 -21.19 3.07 -14.78
C ALA A 156 -19.84 3.69 -15.16
N VAL A 157 -18.75 3.28 -14.50
CA VAL A 157 -17.39 3.78 -14.74
C VAL A 157 -16.77 3.20 -16.02
N GLN A 158 -16.87 1.89 -16.24
CA GLN A 158 -16.13 1.19 -17.29
C GLN A 158 -16.90 1.04 -18.59
N VAL A 159 -18.24 1.09 -18.54
CA VAL A 159 -19.11 0.84 -19.70
C VAL A 159 -19.92 2.07 -20.06
N ASP A 160 -20.65 2.64 -19.09
CA ASP A 160 -21.60 3.71 -19.39
C ASP A 160 -20.90 5.07 -19.61
N TRP A 161 -19.92 5.40 -18.78
CA TRP A 161 -19.17 6.65 -18.89
C TRP A 161 -18.45 6.80 -20.25
N PRO A 162 -17.72 5.78 -20.77
CA PRO A 162 -17.16 5.87 -22.11
C PRO A 162 -18.22 5.97 -23.22
N ALA A 163 -19.40 5.40 -23.02
CA ALA A 163 -20.45 5.34 -24.05
C ALA A 163 -21.32 6.61 -24.10
N ARG A 164 -21.68 7.17 -22.94
CA ARG A 164 -22.67 8.27 -22.80
C ARG A 164 -22.22 9.40 -21.89
N GLY A 165 -21.04 9.29 -21.30
CA GLY A 165 -20.47 10.33 -20.44
C GLY A 165 -19.97 11.55 -21.24
N PRO A 166 -19.45 12.57 -20.55
CA PRO A 166 -18.99 13.83 -21.13
C PRO A 166 -17.71 13.73 -22.00
N GLY A 167 -17.17 12.52 -22.23
CA GLY A 167 -15.96 12.33 -23.03
C GLY A 167 -14.67 12.83 -22.38
N VAL A 168 -14.68 13.08 -21.08
CA VAL A 168 -13.50 13.46 -20.28
C VAL A 168 -13.13 12.35 -19.30
N GLU A 169 -11.89 12.36 -18.82
CA GLU A 169 -11.48 11.46 -17.74
C GLU A 169 -12.26 11.74 -16.46
N ILE A 170 -12.55 10.67 -15.71
CA ILE A 170 -13.27 10.75 -14.45
C ILE A 170 -12.37 11.43 -13.42
N GLN A 171 -12.96 12.37 -12.66
CA GLN A 171 -12.28 13.15 -11.62
C GLN A 171 -13.06 12.93 -10.31
N PRO A 172 -12.53 12.18 -9.34
CA PRO A 172 -13.21 11.87 -8.08
C PRO A 172 -13.57 13.09 -7.20
N GLU A 173 -12.95 14.23 -7.46
CA GLU A 173 -13.17 15.54 -6.84
C GLU A 173 -14.24 16.39 -7.56
N ASN A 174 -14.61 16.03 -8.79
CA ASN A 174 -15.58 16.78 -9.58
C ASN A 174 -17.02 16.35 -9.26
N GLU A 175 -17.78 17.28 -8.67
CA GLU A 175 -19.15 17.04 -8.21
C GLU A 175 -20.12 16.64 -9.34
N ALA A 176 -19.91 17.15 -10.56
CA ALA A 176 -20.72 16.79 -11.72
C ALA A 176 -20.44 15.35 -12.15
N HIS A 177 -19.17 14.91 -12.12
CA HIS A 177 -18.78 13.54 -12.45
C HIS A 177 -19.38 12.55 -11.44
N ILE A 178 -19.27 12.85 -10.15
CA ILE A 178 -19.86 12.02 -9.08
C ILE A 178 -21.39 11.93 -9.23
N SER A 179 -22.06 13.06 -9.46
CA SER A 179 -23.52 13.09 -9.61
C SER A 179 -23.98 12.27 -10.81
N TRP A 180 -23.28 12.37 -11.96
CA TRP A 180 -23.59 11.58 -13.15
C TRP A 180 -23.40 10.08 -12.89
N LEU A 181 -22.25 9.69 -12.31
CA LEU A 181 -21.95 8.29 -12.03
C LEU A 181 -22.94 7.70 -11.03
N ALA A 182 -23.37 8.47 -10.03
CA ALA A 182 -24.40 8.05 -9.09
C ALA A 182 -25.76 7.84 -9.75
N GLN A 183 -26.16 8.69 -10.69
CA GLN A 183 -27.41 8.52 -11.44
C GLN A 183 -27.34 7.29 -12.35
N SER A 184 -26.26 7.14 -13.12
CA SER A 184 -26.05 5.99 -13.99
C SER A 184 -26.03 4.67 -13.21
N ALA A 185 -25.25 4.59 -12.13
CA ALA A 185 -25.16 3.40 -11.29
C ALA A 185 -26.50 3.09 -10.59
N ALA A 186 -27.23 4.10 -10.12
CA ALA A 186 -28.54 3.91 -9.47
C ALA A 186 -29.60 3.41 -10.47
N ALA A 187 -29.63 3.93 -11.69
CA ALA A 187 -30.52 3.44 -12.74
C ALA A 187 -30.23 1.96 -13.07
N ARG A 188 -28.95 1.59 -13.16
CA ARG A 188 -28.53 0.20 -13.34
C ARG A 188 -28.91 -0.68 -12.15
N ALA A 189 -28.77 -0.19 -10.93
CA ALA A 189 -29.15 -0.93 -9.73
C ALA A 189 -30.66 -1.18 -9.67
N GLN A 190 -31.47 -0.20 -10.08
CA GLN A 190 -32.93 -0.31 -10.16
C GLN A 190 -33.36 -1.36 -11.19
N GLU A 191 -32.70 -1.44 -12.35
CA GLU A 191 -32.96 -2.45 -13.38
C GLU A 191 -32.84 -3.88 -12.85
N PHE A 192 -31.89 -4.13 -11.96
CA PHE A 192 -31.60 -5.46 -11.40
C PHE A 192 -32.08 -5.66 -9.96
N GLY A 193 -32.79 -4.69 -9.38
CA GLY A 193 -33.29 -4.77 -8.01
C GLY A 193 -32.19 -4.81 -6.93
N ILE A 194 -31.06 -4.14 -7.16
CA ILE A 194 -29.90 -4.12 -6.26
C ILE A 194 -30.01 -2.91 -5.32
N PRO A 195 -30.08 -3.09 -3.99
CA PRO A 195 -30.16 -1.98 -3.04
C PRO A 195 -28.78 -1.36 -2.76
N GLY A 196 -28.77 -0.17 -2.15
CA GLY A 196 -27.56 0.41 -1.57
C GLY A 196 -26.65 1.17 -2.54
N VAL A 197 -27.10 1.44 -3.76
CA VAL A 197 -26.35 2.29 -4.72
C VAL A 197 -26.78 3.75 -4.56
N GLY A 198 -25.82 4.62 -4.28
CA GLY A 198 -26.04 6.06 -4.22
C GLY A 198 -24.74 6.85 -4.30
N ARG A 199 -24.85 8.15 -4.05
CA ARG A 199 -23.69 9.06 -4.11
C ARG A 199 -22.56 8.62 -3.17
N ALA A 200 -22.88 8.26 -1.93
CA ALA A 200 -21.88 7.88 -0.94
C ALA A 200 -21.08 6.63 -1.35
N SER A 201 -21.75 5.61 -1.92
CA SER A 201 -21.08 4.40 -2.41
C SER A 201 -20.19 4.69 -3.62
N VAL A 202 -20.65 5.54 -4.55
CA VAL A 202 -19.86 5.95 -5.73
C VAL A 202 -18.61 6.73 -5.32
N VAL A 203 -18.74 7.68 -4.40
CA VAL A 203 -17.59 8.42 -3.86
C VAL A 203 -16.61 7.47 -3.18
N ALA A 204 -17.09 6.53 -2.36
CA ALA A 204 -16.24 5.56 -1.68
C ALA A 204 -15.47 4.67 -2.68
N THR A 205 -16.14 4.19 -3.74
CA THR A 205 -15.52 3.38 -4.80
C THR A 205 -14.51 4.19 -5.62
N LEU A 206 -14.86 5.39 -6.09
CA LEU A 206 -13.99 6.20 -6.95
C LEU A 206 -12.79 6.77 -6.21
N ARG A 207 -12.95 7.11 -4.94
CA ARG A 207 -11.85 7.60 -4.12
C ARG A 207 -11.03 6.47 -3.49
N GLN A 208 -11.35 5.20 -3.81
CA GLN A 208 -10.76 4.01 -3.19
C GLN A 208 -10.56 4.21 -1.69
N ALA A 209 -11.58 4.75 -1.01
CA ALA A 209 -11.41 5.28 0.33
C ALA A 209 -11.27 4.12 1.32
N THR A 210 -10.05 3.59 1.44
CA THR A 210 -9.69 2.62 2.47
C THR A 210 -10.04 3.24 3.82
N PRO A 211 -10.95 2.64 4.61
CA PRO A 211 -11.25 3.14 5.93
C PRO A 211 -9.96 3.30 6.72
N ALA A 212 -9.77 4.41 7.41
CA ALA A 212 -8.52 4.68 8.11
C ALA A 212 -8.81 5.15 9.54
N VAL A 213 -8.26 4.43 10.51
CA VAL A 213 -8.47 4.70 11.93
C VAL A 213 -7.13 5.05 12.58
N VAL A 214 -7.08 6.16 13.31
CA VAL A 214 -5.84 6.68 13.92
C VAL A 214 -5.20 5.67 14.88
N SER A 215 -6.00 4.93 15.64
CA SER A 215 -5.51 3.90 16.57
C SER A 215 -4.80 2.77 15.83
N THR A 216 -5.37 2.26 14.73
CA THR A 216 -4.75 1.21 13.90
C THR A 216 -3.43 1.71 13.31
N ASN A 217 -3.41 2.92 12.75
CA ASN A 217 -2.18 3.52 12.20
C ASN A 217 -1.10 3.67 13.28
N ALA A 218 -1.47 4.14 14.47
CA ALA A 218 -0.53 4.30 15.58
C ALA A 218 0.02 2.96 16.07
N LEU A 219 -0.83 1.92 16.16
CA LEU A 219 -0.43 0.57 16.56
C LEU A 219 0.57 -0.02 15.55
N ILE A 220 0.21 -0.02 14.26
CA ILE A 220 1.05 -0.59 13.20
C ILE A 220 2.36 0.19 13.05
N ALA A 221 2.32 1.53 13.06
CA ALA A 221 3.53 2.34 13.01
C ALA A 221 4.42 2.12 14.24
N GLY A 222 3.83 1.97 15.42
CA GLY A 222 4.57 1.65 16.65
C GLY A 222 5.30 0.31 16.57
N ILE A 223 4.64 -0.73 16.05
CA ILE A 223 5.26 -2.04 15.82
C ILE A 223 6.38 -1.92 14.78
N GLY A 224 6.13 -1.27 13.63
CA GLY A 224 7.13 -1.09 12.57
C GLY A 224 8.38 -0.35 13.05
N VAL A 225 8.21 0.73 13.83
CA VAL A 225 9.34 1.45 14.45
C VAL A 225 10.07 0.59 15.48
N GLY A 226 9.33 -0.23 16.24
CA GLY A 226 9.92 -1.20 17.16
C GLY A 226 10.82 -2.20 16.44
N GLU A 227 10.36 -2.75 15.31
CA GLU A 227 11.17 -3.66 14.48
C GLU A 227 12.38 -2.95 13.86
N ALA A 228 12.25 -1.69 13.43
CA ALA A 228 13.38 -0.89 12.97
C ALA A 228 14.45 -0.73 14.05
N LEU A 229 14.04 -0.46 15.29
CA LEU A 229 14.95 -0.31 16.41
C LEU A 229 15.69 -1.62 16.69
N LYS A 230 14.99 -2.77 16.65
CA LYS A 230 15.59 -4.09 16.84
C LYS A 230 16.64 -4.39 15.78
N LEU A 231 16.32 -4.15 14.51
CA LEU A 231 17.25 -4.37 13.40
C LEU A 231 18.46 -3.42 13.45
N ALA A 232 18.25 -2.15 13.81
CA ALA A 232 19.31 -1.14 13.84
C ALA A 232 20.30 -1.33 15.00
N THR A 233 19.85 -1.86 16.13
CA THR A 233 20.64 -1.91 17.37
C THR A 233 21.00 -3.32 17.84
N GLY A 234 20.33 -4.34 17.31
CA GLY A 234 20.47 -5.72 17.79
C GLY A 234 19.90 -5.96 19.19
N LEU A 235 19.06 -5.06 19.73
CA LEU A 235 18.57 -5.14 21.11
C LEU A 235 17.72 -6.38 21.42
N ALA A 236 17.06 -6.93 20.40
CA ALA A 236 16.19 -8.10 20.49
C ALA A 236 16.02 -8.74 19.11
N ARG A 237 15.51 -9.97 19.10
CA ARG A 237 15.19 -10.67 17.85
C ARG A 237 14.03 -9.95 17.13
N PRO A 238 14.16 -9.66 15.83
CA PRO A 238 13.07 -9.10 15.04
C PRO A 238 11.94 -10.13 14.88
N LEU A 239 10.79 -9.64 14.44
CA LEU A 239 9.64 -10.45 14.02
C LEU A 239 10.07 -11.53 13.03
N ASP A 240 9.44 -12.70 13.11
CA ASP A 240 9.61 -13.79 12.14
C ASP A 240 8.81 -13.48 10.87
N ASP A 241 9.23 -12.41 10.17
CA ASP A 241 8.78 -11.85 8.88
C ASP A 241 7.36 -11.28 8.73
N TYR A 242 6.32 -11.76 9.41
CA TYR A 242 4.95 -11.24 9.22
C TYR A 242 4.13 -11.20 10.51
N MET A 243 3.42 -10.08 10.71
CA MET A 243 2.43 -9.92 11.77
C MET A 243 1.16 -9.32 11.18
N SER A 244 0.01 -9.86 11.57
CA SER A 244 -1.29 -9.25 11.35
C SER A 244 -1.93 -8.82 12.66
N PHE A 245 -2.73 -7.76 12.56
CA PHE A 245 -3.59 -7.23 13.59
C PHE A 245 -5.03 -7.19 13.08
N HIS A 246 -5.97 -7.60 13.93
CA HIS A 246 -7.40 -7.54 13.66
C HIS A 246 -8.15 -7.05 14.91
N GLY A 247 -8.90 -5.96 14.75
CA GLY A 247 -9.59 -5.24 15.82
C GLY A 247 -11.12 -5.24 15.72
N GLU A 248 -11.71 -5.99 14.79
CA GLU A 248 -13.17 -6.01 14.58
C GLU A 248 -13.93 -6.68 15.72
N ILE A 249 -13.37 -7.79 16.25
CA ILE A 249 -13.95 -8.57 17.35
C ILE A 249 -12.86 -8.75 18.41
N GLY A 250 -12.73 -7.77 19.30
CA GLY A 250 -11.68 -7.74 20.32
C GLY A 250 -10.33 -7.27 19.77
N VAL A 251 -9.24 -7.71 20.40
CA VAL A 251 -7.87 -7.37 20.00
C VAL A 251 -7.12 -8.67 19.72
N TYR A 252 -6.86 -8.95 18.45
CA TYR A 252 -6.13 -10.13 18.02
C TYR A 252 -4.91 -9.75 17.19
N SER A 253 -3.79 -10.43 17.46
CA SER A 253 -2.59 -10.36 16.64
C SER A 253 -2.00 -11.74 16.42
N GLY A 254 -1.64 -12.04 15.18
CA GLY A 254 -0.94 -13.27 14.81
C GLY A 254 0.43 -12.94 14.24
N THR A 255 1.45 -13.74 14.59
CA THR A 255 2.78 -13.68 13.98
C THR A 255 3.06 -15.00 13.30
N PHE A 256 3.53 -14.95 12.05
CA PHE A 256 3.75 -16.12 11.23
C PHE A 256 4.99 -15.92 10.38
N ARG A 257 5.74 -17.00 10.17
CA ARG A 257 6.82 -17.03 9.20
C ARG A 257 6.29 -17.37 7.82
N MET A 258 6.33 -16.41 6.92
CA MET A 258 5.97 -16.52 5.52
C MET A 258 7.10 -17.13 4.71
N MET A 259 6.83 -18.28 4.12
CA MET A 259 7.80 -19.00 3.30
C MET A 259 8.11 -18.25 2.00
N ARG A 260 9.38 -18.29 1.57
CA ARG A 260 9.75 -17.89 0.22
C ARG A 260 9.13 -18.86 -0.78
N LEU A 261 8.44 -18.33 -1.78
CA LEU A 261 7.89 -19.15 -2.86
C LEU A 261 9.03 -19.67 -3.75
N PRO A 262 9.12 -21.00 -3.96
CA PRO A 262 10.03 -21.56 -4.95
C PRO A 262 9.75 -20.95 -6.32
N GLY A 263 10.79 -20.47 -7.01
CA GLY A 263 10.64 -19.84 -8.33
C GLY A 263 9.98 -18.45 -8.31
N CYS A 264 9.92 -17.77 -7.16
CA CYS A 264 9.47 -16.37 -7.09
C CYS A 264 10.22 -15.50 -8.11
N ALA A 265 9.48 -14.77 -8.95
CA ALA A 265 10.06 -13.94 -10.03
C ALA A 265 11.06 -12.87 -9.54
N ILE A 266 11.01 -12.50 -8.25
CA ILE A 266 11.85 -11.45 -7.67
C ILE A 266 13.00 -12.03 -6.85
N CYS A 267 12.71 -12.87 -5.85
CA CYS A 267 13.73 -13.30 -4.89
C CYS A 267 14.32 -14.69 -5.16
N SER A 268 13.85 -15.47 -6.13
CA SER A 268 14.42 -16.82 -6.41
C SER A 268 15.83 -16.79 -6.97
N ARG A 269 16.27 -15.66 -7.56
CA ARG A 269 17.64 -15.48 -8.08
C ARG A 269 18.75 -15.68 -7.03
N PHE A 270 18.40 -15.63 -5.74
CA PHE A 270 19.32 -15.81 -4.62
C PHE A 270 19.33 -17.25 -4.09
N GLU A 271 18.59 -18.17 -4.70
CA GLU A 271 18.65 -19.59 -4.34
C GLU A 271 20.04 -20.13 -4.68
N LEU A 272 20.66 -20.82 -3.72
CA LEU A 272 21.93 -21.51 -3.95
C LEU A 272 21.69 -22.57 -5.02
N ARG A 273 22.42 -22.49 -6.13
CA ARG A 273 22.45 -23.59 -7.10
C ARG A 273 23.13 -24.76 -6.41
N GLU A 274 22.43 -25.88 -6.26
CA GLU A 274 23.11 -27.13 -5.92
C GLU A 274 24.20 -27.36 -6.97
N ALA A 275 25.43 -27.59 -6.51
CA ALA A 275 26.50 -28.00 -7.40
C ALA A 275 26.02 -29.27 -8.13
N PRO A 276 26.22 -29.40 -9.46
CA PRO A 276 25.87 -30.63 -10.14
C PRO A 276 26.58 -31.78 -9.44
N ALA A 277 25.81 -32.80 -9.04
CA ALA A 277 26.36 -34.01 -8.45
C ALA A 277 27.38 -34.58 -9.44
N SER A 278 28.65 -34.57 -9.03
CA SER A 278 29.79 -35.10 -9.78
C SER A 278 29.73 -36.61 -9.91
#